data_AF-A0A7J2PL23-F1
#
_entry.id   AF-A0A7J2PL23-F1
#
_cell.length_a   1.000
_cell.length_b   1.000
_cell.length_c   1.000
_cell.angle_alpha   90.00
_cell.angle_beta   90.00
_cell.angle_gamma   90.00
#
_symmetry.space_group_name_H-M   'P 1'
#
loop_
_entity.id
_entity.type
_entity.pdbx_description
1 polymer ?
#
loop_
_entity_poly.entity_id
_entity_poly.type
_entity_poly.pdbx_seq_one_letter_code
_entity_poly.pdbx_strand_id
1 'polypeptide(L)' 'MILDLTLRTNQYQIKITDVSNPSAYDYSDYFEIKNPLSGVSPSIPGYNTLLLIGIICMVSVILIKKRKITSVFL' A
#
# COMPACT_ATOMS: atom_id res chain seq x y z
N MET A 1 26.88 -0.48 -31.88
CA MET A 1 25.87 -1.45 -31.41
C MET A 1 26.02 -1.58 -29.90
N ILE A 2 25.60 -0.55 -29.19
CA ILE A 2 25.45 -0.59 -27.73
C ILE A 2 23.94 -0.47 -27.57
N LEU A 3 23.24 -1.60 -27.57
CA LEU A 3 21.81 -1.66 -27.26
C LEU A 3 21.63 -2.50 -26.00
N ASP A 4 21.09 -1.84 -24.97
CA ASP A 4 20.24 -2.41 -23.92
C ASP A 4 20.66 -3.74 -23.26
N LEU A 5 21.76 -3.70 -22.51
CA LEU A 5 22.00 -4.63 -21.41
C LEU A 5 21.47 -4.09 -20.07
N THR A 6 20.43 -3.24 -20.09
CA THR A 6 19.65 -2.96 -18.89
C THR A 6 18.84 -4.20 -18.59
N LEU A 7 19.41 -5.06 -17.74
CA LEU A 7 18.79 -6.23 -17.17
C LEU A 7 17.35 -5.88 -16.77
N ARG A 8 16.36 -6.40 -17.50
CA ARG A 8 14.96 -6.39 -17.11
C ARG A 8 14.76 -7.42 -16.01
N THR A 9 15.41 -7.20 -14.86
CA THR A 9 15.47 -8.15 -13.73
C THR A 9 14.11 -8.43 -13.11
N ASN A 10 13.09 -7.62 -13.43
CA ASN A 10 11.76 -7.68 -12.82
C ASN A 10 10.65 -8.01 -13.82
N GLN A 11 11.00 -8.45 -15.04
CA GLN A 11 10.02 -8.86 -16.03
C GLN A 11 9.87 -10.37 -16.09
N TYR A 12 8.63 -10.83 -15.99
CA TYR A 12 8.21 -12.21 -16.00
C TYR A 12 7.31 -12.48 -17.21
N GLN A 13 7.20 -13.74 -17.61
CA GLN A 13 6.24 -14.23 -18.60
C GLN A 13 5.67 -15.57 -18.13
N ILE A 14 4.47 -15.90 -18.55
CA ILE A 14 3.87 -17.21 -18.36
C ILE A 14 4.14 -18.04 -19.62
N LYS A 15 4.71 -19.24 -19.45
CA LYS A 15 4.82 -20.25 -20.50
C LYS A 15 3.72 -21.28 -20.33
N ILE A 16 2.97 -21.56 -21.40
CA ILE A 16 2.04 -22.68 -21.45
C ILE A 16 2.63 -23.73 -22.38
N THR A 17 2.57 -25.01 -22.00
CA THR A 17 3.12 -26.12 -22.79
C THR A 17 2.21 -27.32 -22.68
N ASP A 18 1.97 -28.00 -23.80
CA ASP A 18 1.26 -29.27 -23.81
C ASP A 18 2.12 -30.36 -23.13
N VAL A 19 1.55 -31.05 -22.16
CA VAL A 19 2.22 -32.12 -21.40
C VAL A 19 2.55 -33.31 -22.29
N SER A 20 1.69 -33.62 -23.26
CA SER A 20 1.84 -34.74 -24.19
C SER A 20 2.74 -34.39 -25.38
N ASN A 21 2.90 -33.11 -25.70
CA ASN A 21 3.79 -32.61 -26.75
C ASN A 21 4.54 -31.34 -26.29
N PRO A 22 5.72 -31.47 -25.66
CA PRO A 22 6.49 -30.34 -25.15
C PRO A 22 6.96 -29.33 -26.21
N SER A 23 6.87 -29.68 -27.50
CA SER A 23 7.18 -28.77 -28.62
C SER A 23 6.02 -27.83 -28.96
N ALA A 24 4.81 -28.09 -28.47
CA ALA A 24 3.67 -27.17 -28.56
C ALA A 24 3.60 -26.29 -27.31
N TYR A 25 4.04 -25.04 -27.45
CA TYR A 25 4.05 -24.07 -26.36
C TYR A 25 3.82 -22.64 -26.85
N ASP A 26 3.43 -21.76 -25.93
CA ASP A 26 3.29 -20.33 -26.17
C ASP A 26 3.67 -19.51 -24.92
N TYR A 27 3.92 -18.22 -25.11
CA TYR A 27 4.30 -17.27 -24.05
C TYR A 27 3.34 -16.08 -23.98
N SER A 28 3.07 -15.59 -22.78
CA SER A 28 2.37 -14.31 -22.57
C SER A 28 3.28 -13.12 -22.90
N ASP A 29 2.70 -11.92 -22.96
CA ASP A 29 3.48 -10.69 -22.86
C ASP A 29 4.25 -10.60 -21.53
N TYR A 30 5.31 -9.78 -21.51
CA TYR A 30 6.08 -9.50 -20.30
C TYR A 30 5.27 -8.68 -19.29
N PHE A 31 5.32 -9.05 -18.02
CA PHE A 31 4.70 -8.32 -16.91
C PHE A 31 5.61 -8.24 -15.68
N GLU A 32 5.26 -7.38 -14.71
CA GLU A 32 6.00 -7.22 -13.45
C GLU A 32 5.13 -7.67 -12.27
N ILE A 33 5.72 -8.39 -11.32
CA ILE A 33 5.07 -8.70 -10.05
C ILE A 33 5.49 -7.64 -9.03
N LYS A 34 4.55 -6.80 -8.60
CA LYS A 34 4.80 -5.73 -7.64
C LYS A 34 4.25 -6.11 -6.26
N ASN A 35 5.06 -5.94 -5.22
CA ASN A 35 4.54 -5.96 -3.85
C ASN A 35 3.87 -4.61 -3.57
N PRO A 36 2.55 -4.56 -3.32
CA PRO A 36 1.86 -3.29 -3.05
C PRO A 36 2.36 -2.59 -1.77
N LEU A 37 3.06 -3.30 -0.89
CA LEU A 37 3.58 -2.78 0.38
C LEU A 37 4.94 -2.09 0.28
N SER A 38 5.62 -2.12 -0.88
CA SER A 38 7.00 -1.62 -1.03
C SER A 38 7.12 -0.12 -1.31
N GLY A 39 6.11 0.70 -1.02
CA GLY A 39 6.23 2.15 -1.30
C GLY A 39 5.35 3.11 -0.52
N VAL A 40 4.22 2.68 0.04
CA VAL A 40 3.32 3.57 0.80
C VAL A 40 2.65 2.72 1.89
N SER A 41 2.78 3.11 3.15
CA SER A 41 1.91 2.58 4.23
C SER A 41 0.46 2.72 3.77
N PRO A 42 -0.44 1.75 4.01
CA PRO A 42 -1.80 1.79 3.49
C PRO A 42 -2.50 3.08 3.95
N SER A 43 -2.46 4.10 3.09
CA SER A 43 -3.29 5.28 3.20
C SER A 43 -4.66 4.80 2.78
N ILE A 44 -5.57 4.67 3.75
CA ILE A 44 -6.98 4.42 3.44
C ILE A 44 -7.47 5.68 2.70
N PRO A 45 -7.82 5.58 1.40
CA PRO A 45 -8.24 6.75 0.64
C PRO A 45 -9.46 7.40 1.31
N GLY A 46 -9.40 8.72 1.50
CA GLY A 46 -10.47 9.49 2.14
C GLY A 46 -10.26 9.80 3.63
N TYR A 47 -9.24 9.25 4.29
CA TYR A 47 -8.93 9.59 5.69
C TYR A 47 -7.73 10.53 5.78
N ASN A 48 -7.96 11.73 6.35
CA ASN A 48 -6.88 12.63 6.75
C ASN A 48 -6.51 12.34 8.22
N THR A 49 -5.40 11.63 8.42
CA THR A 49 -4.89 11.26 9.75
C THR A 49 -4.62 12.47 10.66
N LEU A 50 -4.19 13.60 10.09
CA LEU A 50 -3.97 14.85 10.83
C LEU A 50 -5.29 15.40 11.39
N LEU A 51 -6.37 15.33 10.60
CA LEU A 51 -7.70 15.77 11.00
C LEU A 51 -8.23 14.89 12.14
N LEU A 52 -8.06 13.57 12.04
CA LEU A 52 -8.45 12.63 13.10
C LEU A 52 -7.71 12.90 14.43
N ILE A 53 -6.38 13.09 14.37
CA ILE A 53 -5.58 13.46 15.54
C ILE A 53 -6.08 14.79 16.13
N GLY A 54 -6.38 15.78 15.27
CA GLY A 54 -6.94 17.06 15.69
C GLY A 54 -8.27 16.93 16.45
N ILE A 55 -9.20 16.11 15.97
CA ILE A 55 -10.49 15.85 16.65
C ILE A 55 -10.26 15.19 18.01
N ILE A 56 -9.41 14.15 18.08
CA ILE A 56 -9.11 13.42 19.32
C ILE A 56 -8.48 14.37 20.36
N CYS A 57 -7.53 15.22 19.93
CA CYS A 57 -6.93 16.23 20.79
C CYS A 57 -7.96 17.24 21.31
N MET A 58 -8.82 17.78 20.43
CA MET A 58 -9.87 18.74 20.81
C MET A 58 -10.86 18.16 21.83
N VAL A 59 -11.35 16.94 21.59
CA VAL A 59 -12.26 16.25 22.53
C VAL A 59 -11.59 16.03 23.88
N SER A 60 -10.33 15.60 23.89
CA SER A 60 -9.56 15.37 25.12
C SER A 60 -9.42 16.65 25.95
N VAL A 61 -9.09 17.77 25.31
CA VAL A 61 -8.96 19.08 26.00
C VAL A 61 -10.30 19.52 26.60
N ILE A 62 -11.41 19.35 25.87
CA ILE A 62 -12.75 19.68 26.35
C ILE A 62 -13.11 18.85 27.59
N LEU A 63 -12.83 17.55 27.56
CA LEU A 63 -13.08 16.64 28.69
C LEU A 63 -12.25 17.01 29.91
N ILE A 64 -10.96 17.35 29.73
CA ILE A 64 -10.09 17.78 30.83
C ILE A 64 -10.60 19.10 31.44
N LYS A 65 -11.01 20.06 30.59
CA LYS A 65 -11.57 21.33 31.05
C LYS A 65 -12.87 21.11 31.84
N LYS A 66 -13.76 20.27 31.35
CA LYS A 66 -15.01 19.92 32.05
C LYS A 66 -14.76 19.20 33.37
N ARG A 67 -13.83 18.24 33.42
CA ARG A 67 -13.46 17.51 34.64
C ARG A 67 -12.93 18.43 35.75
N LYS A 68 -12.08 19.41 35.39
CA LYS A 68 -11.55 20.39 36.36
C LYS A 68 -12.62 21.32 36.91
N ILE A 69 -13.61 21.71 36.10
CA ILE A 69 -14.72 22.57 36.57
C ILE A 69 -15.57 21.81 37.58
N THR A 70 -16.00 20.59 37.27
CA THR A 70 -16.84 19.78 38.18
C THR A 70 -16.14 19.46 39.51
N SER A 71 -14.81 19.33 39.55
CA SER A 71 -14.06 19.09 40.79
C SER A 71 -13.77 20.33 41.64
N VAL A 72 -13.99 21.55 41.13
CA VAL A 72 -13.82 22.79 41.92
C VAL A 72 -15.12 23.18 42.65
N PHE A 73 -16.26 22.66 42.22
CA PHE A 73 -17.58 22.96 42.82
C PHE A 73 -18.07 21.85 43.78
N LEU A 74 -17.21 20.94 44.19
CA LEU A 74 -17.48 19.84 45.12
C LEU A 74 -16.37 19.80 46.18
#